data_AF-A0A8T0LY97-F1
#
_entry.id   AF-A0A8T0LY97-F1
#
_cell.length_a   1.000
_cell.length_b   1.000
_cell.length_c   1.000
_cell.angle_alpha   90.00
_cell.angle_beta   90.00
_cell.angle_gamma   90.00
#
_symmetry.space_group_name_H-M   'P 1'
#
loop_
_entity.id
_entity.type
_entity.pdbx_description
1 polymer ?
#
loop_
_entity_poly.entity_id
_entity_poly.type
_entity_poly.pdbx_seq_one_letter_code
_entity_poly.pdbx_strand_id
1 'polypeptide(L)'
;MEALTDDRLAAYCKALPKVELHAHIHGSIRPSTLEEIVQEEARLNGSTPLQLPKNRSLDECFEMFGLIHQVVVSRRVLRRIVIEAVEDFAAENVKYLELRSTPRDLPRDGATRAEYVGEVVSALEECRARQDLDIEVRLLLSINRNQPVSTAEETVNMALERRNQQNCPFIVGIDLSGNSERPNSEFYRFEQVLERARKGGLKLAVHFAEHFDEEEAMRILRFRPDRLGHACCLPETLYAKMVAMRIPVEICLTSNSADIADAFCGEQNCLNALRMLFYSLPNCRYELWGLKYSASKFLNHCAVASAQSSTTSGASASLSSASGSSSSSMSAELAAIPECTNSQLNAAQETLTTNQREAQCESALNLDKGTMLQVTTAQASEICDETSCKAALQELYNALPNCRYQLWGLQYSAKQLLEHCGVTPTNTTSSTSDSSSGSVGWSVLKSSSASFASAGETPTPTTASSTASESSAASASSSDAVTTTTTSVALAATAGVIAAFLA
;
A
#
# COMPACT_ATOMS: atom_id res chain seq x y z
N MET A 1 -27.37 -5.81 -22.18
CA MET A 1 -26.56 -6.89 -21.57
C MET A 1 -27.37 -7.46 -20.43
N GLU A 2 -27.85 -8.69 -20.55
CA GLU A 2 -28.47 -9.40 -19.43
C GLU A 2 -27.42 -9.56 -18.32
N ALA A 3 -27.77 -9.16 -17.10
CA ALA A 3 -26.90 -9.34 -15.94
C ALA A 3 -26.61 -10.84 -15.75
N LEU A 4 -25.33 -11.20 -15.62
CA LEU A 4 -24.91 -12.56 -15.31
C LEU A 4 -25.55 -12.97 -13.97
N THR A 5 -26.27 -14.09 -13.93
CA THR A 5 -26.69 -14.69 -12.65
C THR A 5 -25.46 -15.08 -11.84
N ASP A 6 -25.59 -15.16 -10.52
CA ASP A 6 -24.48 -15.46 -9.60
C ASP A 6 -23.73 -16.74 -10.02
N ASP A 7 -24.49 -17.78 -10.42
CA ASP A 7 -23.94 -19.05 -10.90
C ASP A 7 -23.17 -18.91 -12.23
N ARG A 8 -23.63 -18.04 -13.14
CA ARG A 8 -22.95 -17.78 -14.41
C ARG A 8 -21.66 -17.01 -14.21
N LEU A 9 -21.65 -16.05 -13.27
CA LEU A 9 -20.45 -15.31 -12.90
C LEU A 9 -19.45 -16.24 -12.21
N ALA A 10 -19.89 -17.06 -11.25
CA ALA A 10 -19.02 -18.03 -10.58
C ALA A 10 -18.42 -19.04 -11.57
N ALA A 11 -19.22 -19.58 -12.49
CA ALA A 11 -18.73 -20.48 -13.54
C ALA A 11 -17.71 -19.77 -14.47
N TYR A 12 -17.98 -18.51 -14.83
CA TYR A 12 -17.04 -17.70 -15.62
C TYR A 12 -15.71 -17.47 -14.88
N CYS A 13 -15.77 -17.05 -13.61
CA CYS A 13 -14.59 -16.83 -12.77
C CYS A 13 -13.77 -18.11 -12.62
N LYS A 14 -14.43 -19.26 -12.41
CA LYS A 14 -13.76 -20.56 -12.33
C LYS A 14 -13.10 -20.95 -13.66
N ALA A 15 -13.77 -20.70 -14.78
CA ALA A 15 -13.25 -21.02 -16.11
C ALA A 15 -12.14 -20.07 -16.61
N LEU A 16 -11.98 -18.89 -16.01
CA LEU A 16 -10.94 -17.93 -16.41
C LEU A 16 -9.54 -18.48 -16.06
N PRO A 17 -8.57 -18.48 -17.00
CA PRO A 17 -7.19 -18.83 -16.65
C PRO A 17 -6.61 -17.73 -15.74
N LYS A 18 -6.09 -18.14 -14.58
CA LYS A 18 -5.61 -17.22 -13.54
C LYS A 18 -4.12 -17.38 -13.26
N VAL A 19 -3.53 -16.34 -12.70
CA VAL A 19 -2.16 -16.30 -12.18
C VAL A 19 -2.27 -15.95 -10.70
N GLU A 20 -1.79 -16.82 -9.82
CA GLU A 20 -1.73 -16.59 -8.38
C GLU A 20 -0.28 -16.29 -7.98
N LEU A 21 -0.06 -15.13 -7.38
CA LEU A 21 1.28 -14.66 -7.02
C LEU A 21 1.50 -14.58 -5.51
N HIS A 22 0.45 -14.67 -4.68
CA HIS A 22 0.50 -14.49 -3.23
C HIS A 22 -0.33 -15.56 -2.51
N ALA A 23 0.20 -16.79 -2.46
CA ALA A 23 -0.42 -17.90 -1.72
C ALA A 23 0.54 -18.52 -0.71
N HIS A 24 0.29 -18.27 0.59
CA HIS A 24 1.04 -18.91 1.67
C HIS A 24 0.57 -20.35 1.84
N ILE A 25 1.49 -21.33 1.79
CA ILE A 25 1.15 -22.78 1.87
C ILE A 25 0.32 -23.09 3.12
N HIS A 26 0.69 -22.52 4.26
CA HIS A 26 0.01 -22.77 5.53
C HIS A 26 -1.33 -22.04 5.66
N GLY A 27 -1.55 -20.99 4.87
CA GLY A 27 -2.84 -20.31 4.74
C GLY A 27 -3.76 -20.97 3.71
N SER A 28 -3.24 -21.92 2.92
CA SER A 28 -3.95 -22.60 1.83
C SER A 28 -4.38 -24.03 2.22
N ILE A 29 -4.35 -24.37 3.51
CA ILE A 29 -4.74 -25.70 3.98
C ILE A 29 -6.27 -25.81 3.94
N ARG A 30 -6.79 -26.87 3.31
CA ARG A 30 -8.22 -27.19 3.34
C ARG A 30 -8.71 -27.27 4.80
N PRO A 31 -9.84 -26.65 5.16
CA PRO A 31 -10.36 -26.72 6.53
C PRO A 31 -10.52 -28.16 7.04
N SER A 32 -11.03 -29.07 6.19
CA SER A 32 -11.15 -30.50 6.54
C SER A 32 -9.80 -31.16 6.80
N THR A 33 -8.78 -30.86 5.99
CA THR A 33 -7.43 -31.38 6.19
C THR A 33 -6.82 -30.85 7.49
N LEU A 34 -7.03 -29.57 7.81
CA LEU A 34 -6.54 -28.99 9.05
C LEU A 34 -7.22 -29.64 10.28
N GLU A 35 -8.53 -29.86 10.23
CA GLU A 35 -9.28 -30.59 11.27
C GLU A 35 -8.76 -32.01 11.47
N GLU A 36 -8.52 -32.75 10.38
CA GLU A 36 -7.94 -34.10 10.44
C GLU A 36 -6.55 -34.09 11.09
N ILE A 37 -5.68 -33.16 10.67
CA ILE A 37 -4.32 -33.02 11.22
C ILE A 37 -4.39 -32.71 12.73
N VAL A 38 -5.23 -31.77 13.14
CA VAL A 38 -5.38 -31.38 14.56
C VAL A 38 -5.86 -32.56 15.42
N GLN A 39 -6.83 -33.33 14.93
CA GLN A 39 -7.32 -34.52 15.62
C GLN A 39 -6.26 -35.62 15.69
N GLU A 40 -5.53 -35.84 14.60
CA GLU A 40 -4.47 -36.85 14.53
C GLU A 40 -3.32 -36.51 15.50
N GLU A 41 -2.85 -35.26 15.50
CA GLU A 41 -1.77 -34.79 16.36
C GLU A 41 -2.16 -34.90 17.84
N ALA A 42 -3.39 -34.54 18.20
CA ALA A 42 -3.90 -34.70 19.56
C ALA A 42 -3.97 -36.17 20.00
N ARG A 43 -4.45 -37.05 19.12
CA ARG A 43 -4.49 -38.50 19.36
C ARG A 43 -3.09 -39.08 19.55
N LEU A 44 -2.12 -38.65 18.74
CA LEU A 44 -0.73 -39.11 18.83
C LEU A 44 -0.04 -38.63 20.10
N ASN A 45 -0.37 -37.43 20.58
CA ASN A 45 0.23 -36.84 21.78
C ASN A 45 -0.53 -37.20 23.08
N GLY A 46 -1.69 -37.87 22.98
CA GLY A 46 -2.56 -38.14 24.12
C GLY A 46 -3.16 -36.87 24.74
N SER A 47 -3.33 -35.81 23.94
CA SER A 47 -3.81 -34.51 24.37
C SER A 47 -5.21 -34.20 23.83
N THR A 48 -5.80 -33.10 24.28
CA THR A 48 -7.04 -32.58 23.69
C THR A 48 -6.72 -31.87 22.37
N PRO A 49 -7.55 -32.00 21.32
CA PRO A 49 -7.42 -31.23 20.08
C PRO A 49 -7.34 -29.73 20.33
N LEU A 50 -6.42 -29.06 19.63
CA LEU A 50 -6.36 -27.60 19.61
C LEU A 50 -7.68 -27.04 19.09
N GLN A 51 -8.18 -25.99 19.72
CA GLN A 51 -9.35 -25.27 19.22
C GLN A 51 -8.88 -24.22 18.22
N LEU A 52 -9.36 -24.34 16.98
CA LEU A 52 -9.08 -23.37 15.93
C LEU A 52 -10.07 -22.19 16.04
N PRO A 53 -9.59 -20.95 15.98
CA PRO A 53 -10.44 -19.76 15.90
C PRO A 53 -11.43 -19.86 14.72
N LYS A 54 -12.63 -19.32 14.90
CA LYS A 54 -13.66 -19.26 13.84
C LYS A 54 -13.60 -17.98 13.01
N ASN A 55 -13.02 -16.92 13.56
CA ASN A 55 -12.90 -15.60 12.92
C ASN A 55 -11.51 -15.45 12.26
N ARG A 56 -11.33 -14.35 11.52
CA ARG A 56 -10.22 -14.14 10.56
C ARG A 56 -9.65 -12.72 10.61
N SER A 57 -9.57 -12.08 11.78
CA SER A 57 -8.84 -10.80 11.90
C SER A 57 -7.35 -10.99 11.62
N LEU A 58 -6.58 -9.92 11.33
CA LEU A 58 -5.14 -10.05 11.09
C LEU A 58 -4.38 -10.62 12.31
N ASP A 59 -4.70 -10.14 13.52
CA ASP A 59 -4.13 -10.67 14.76
C ASP A 59 -4.54 -12.14 14.98
N GLU A 60 -5.81 -12.47 14.77
CA GLU A 60 -6.31 -13.85 14.84
C GLU A 60 -5.74 -14.73 13.72
N CYS A 61 -5.38 -14.14 12.58
CA CYS A 61 -4.71 -14.82 11.47
C CYS A 61 -3.29 -15.21 11.90
N PHE A 62 -2.55 -14.32 12.56
CA PHE A 62 -1.25 -14.66 13.14
C PHE A 62 -1.36 -15.71 14.27
N GLU A 63 -2.41 -15.65 15.10
CA GLU A 63 -2.71 -16.70 16.07
C GLU A 63 -3.02 -18.04 15.39
N MET A 64 -3.83 -18.02 14.33
CA MET A 64 -4.15 -19.19 13.52
C MET A 64 -2.89 -19.80 12.91
N PHE A 65 -2.00 -18.99 12.33
CA PHE A 65 -0.70 -19.46 11.85
C PHE A 65 0.12 -20.06 12.99
N GLY A 66 0.11 -19.45 14.17
CA GLY A 66 0.73 -20.01 15.38
C GLY A 66 0.19 -21.39 15.76
N LEU A 67 -1.11 -21.62 15.60
CA LEU A 67 -1.76 -22.92 15.84
C LEU A 67 -1.46 -23.93 14.72
N ILE A 68 -1.52 -23.51 13.46
CA ILE A 68 -1.19 -24.35 12.30
C ILE A 68 0.26 -24.85 12.41
N HIS A 69 1.19 -23.99 12.83
CA HIS A 69 2.58 -24.38 13.01
C HIS A 69 2.80 -25.40 14.13
N GLN A 70 1.88 -25.51 15.10
CA GLN A 70 1.95 -26.53 16.16
C GLN A 70 1.52 -27.92 15.68
N VAL A 71 0.81 -28.01 14.55
CA VAL A 71 0.27 -29.28 14.04
C VAL A 71 0.87 -29.71 12.70
N VAL A 72 1.40 -28.77 11.90
CA VAL A 72 2.20 -29.08 10.70
C VAL A 72 3.65 -29.34 11.11
N VAL A 73 3.87 -30.50 11.75
CA VAL A 73 5.13 -30.83 12.44
C VAL A 73 5.93 -31.97 11.83
N SER A 74 5.50 -32.52 10.70
CA SER A 74 6.20 -33.59 9.97
C SER A 74 6.21 -33.37 8.46
N ARG A 75 7.20 -33.98 7.79
CA ARG A 75 7.35 -34.01 6.32
C ARG A 75 6.11 -34.58 5.65
N ARG A 76 5.50 -35.62 6.23
CA ARG A 76 4.27 -36.23 5.69
C ARG A 76 3.13 -35.22 5.60
N VAL A 77 2.88 -34.48 6.68
CA VAL A 77 1.82 -33.47 6.72
C VAL A 77 2.17 -32.31 5.79
N LEU A 78 3.42 -31.85 5.81
CA LEU A 78 3.90 -30.80 4.91
C LEU A 78 3.70 -31.16 3.43
N ARG A 79 4.12 -32.37 3.03
CA ARG A 79 3.94 -32.86 1.66
C ARG A 79 2.47 -32.85 1.25
N ARG A 80 1.60 -33.37 2.13
CA ARG A 80 0.15 -33.40 1.90
C ARG A 80 -0.40 -32.01 1.60
N ILE A 81 -0.13 -31.03 2.47
CA ILE A 81 -0.72 -29.68 2.30
C ILE A 81 -0.16 -28.95 1.07
N VAL A 82 1.08 -29.22 0.66
CA VAL A 82 1.64 -28.67 -0.59
C VAL A 82 0.93 -29.25 -1.81
N ILE A 83 0.75 -30.57 -1.86
CA ILE A 83 0.07 -31.23 -2.98
C ILE A 83 -1.38 -30.77 -3.06
N GLU A 84 -2.10 -30.76 -1.93
CA GLU A 84 -3.51 -30.32 -1.89
C GLU A 84 -3.68 -28.87 -2.34
N ALA A 85 -2.77 -27.96 -1.94
CA ALA A 85 -2.82 -26.57 -2.40
C ALA A 85 -2.67 -26.46 -3.92
N VAL A 86 -1.73 -27.20 -4.52
CA VAL A 86 -1.53 -27.19 -5.98
C VAL A 86 -2.74 -27.78 -6.70
N GLU A 87 -3.32 -28.87 -6.19
CA GLU A 87 -4.55 -29.47 -6.73
C GLU A 87 -5.72 -28.48 -6.71
N ASP A 88 -5.91 -27.76 -5.61
CA ASP A 88 -7.02 -26.82 -5.45
C ASP A 88 -6.88 -25.63 -6.41
N PHE A 89 -5.68 -25.03 -6.49
CA PHE A 89 -5.43 -23.95 -7.45
C PHE A 89 -5.59 -24.42 -8.90
N ALA A 90 -5.13 -25.62 -9.24
CA ALA A 90 -5.33 -26.19 -10.58
C ALA A 90 -6.83 -26.41 -10.88
N ALA A 91 -7.61 -26.91 -9.91
CA ALA A 91 -9.06 -27.13 -10.03
C ALA A 91 -9.84 -25.82 -10.20
N GLU A 92 -9.27 -24.70 -9.75
CA GLU A 92 -9.77 -23.35 -10.00
C GLU A 92 -9.20 -22.72 -11.28
N ASN A 93 -8.54 -23.48 -12.15
CA ASN A 93 -7.98 -23.01 -13.42
C ASN A 93 -6.87 -21.94 -13.27
N VAL A 94 -6.12 -21.98 -12.17
CA VAL A 94 -4.85 -21.27 -12.07
C VAL A 94 -3.83 -21.96 -12.97
N LYS A 95 -3.18 -21.20 -13.86
CA LYS A 95 -2.18 -21.69 -14.81
C LYS A 95 -0.75 -21.43 -14.36
N TYR A 96 -0.57 -20.45 -13.48
CA TYR A 96 0.72 -20.16 -12.88
C TYR A 96 0.53 -19.80 -11.42
N LEU A 97 1.27 -20.46 -10.54
CA LEU A 97 1.19 -20.31 -9.09
C LEU A 97 2.58 -20.08 -8.51
N GLU A 98 2.75 -18.97 -7.82
CA GLU A 98 3.88 -18.72 -6.92
C GLU A 98 3.44 -19.00 -5.47
N LEU A 99 3.72 -20.21 -5.00
CA LEU A 99 3.57 -20.54 -3.58
C LEU A 99 4.66 -19.85 -2.77
N ARG A 100 4.34 -19.49 -1.53
CA ARG A 100 5.31 -18.96 -0.57
C ARG A 100 5.22 -19.70 0.76
N SER A 101 6.38 -19.90 1.39
CA SER A 101 6.42 -20.54 2.70
C SER A 101 7.68 -20.18 3.47
N THR A 102 7.52 -19.99 4.79
CA THR A 102 8.64 -19.78 5.72
C THR A 102 9.28 -21.13 6.06
N PRO A 103 10.57 -21.35 5.77
CA PRO A 103 11.27 -22.57 6.18
C PRO A 103 11.25 -22.77 7.69
N ARG A 104 10.95 -23.99 8.14
CA ARG A 104 10.86 -24.35 9.56
C ARG A 104 11.42 -25.73 9.86
N ASP A 105 11.83 -25.92 11.10
CA ASP A 105 12.14 -27.27 11.60
C ASP A 105 10.83 -28.04 11.82
N LEU A 106 10.82 -29.34 11.56
CA LEU A 106 9.68 -30.24 11.73
C LEU A 106 9.98 -31.21 12.89
N PRO A 107 9.46 -30.96 14.09
CA PRO A 107 9.94 -31.65 15.29
C PRO A 107 9.55 -33.14 15.36
N ARG A 108 8.47 -33.57 14.69
CA ARG A 108 8.01 -34.98 14.76
C ARG A 108 8.99 -35.95 14.11
N ASP A 109 9.67 -35.53 13.05
CA ASP A 109 10.68 -36.32 12.35
C ASP A 109 12.09 -35.72 12.45
N GLY A 110 12.25 -34.62 13.20
CA GLY A 110 13.53 -33.95 13.40
C GLY A 110 14.07 -33.27 12.15
N ALA A 111 13.23 -32.97 11.15
CA ALA A 111 13.69 -32.32 9.94
C ALA A 111 14.13 -30.88 10.20
N THR A 112 15.27 -30.50 9.63
CA THR A 112 15.78 -29.14 9.62
C THR A 112 15.02 -28.25 8.62
N ARG A 113 15.15 -26.92 8.74
CA ARG A 113 14.69 -25.96 7.71
C ARG A 113 15.12 -26.32 6.28
N ALA A 114 16.33 -26.83 6.09
CA ALA A 114 16.83 -27.20 4.77
C ALA A 114 16.13 -28.45 4.20
N GLU A 115 15.81 -29.40 5.07
CA GLU A 115 15.02 -30.59 4.73
C GLU A 115 13.54 -30.24 4.53
N TYR A 116 12.98 -29.30 5.28
CA TYR A 116 11.66 -28.72 5.02
C TYR A 116 11.57 -28.18 3.59
N VAL A 117 12.54 -27.36 3.16
CA VAL A 117 12.55 -26.83 1.78
C VAL A 117 12.70 -27.98 0.76
N GLY A 118 13.47 -29.01 1.10
CA GLY A 118 13.62 -30.20 0.27
C GLY A 118 12.32 -30.97 0.09
N GLU A 119 11.53 -31.11 1.16
CA GLU A 119 10.23 -31.76 1.11
C GLU A 119 9.24 -30.97 0.25
N VAL A 120 9.19 -29.65 0.41
CA VAL A 120 8.35 -28.78 -0.45
C VAL A 120 8.75 -28.92 -1.91
N VAL A 121 10.04 -28.84 -2.25
CA VAL A 121 10.52 -28.99 -3.63
C VAL A 121 10.18 -30.38 -4.18
N SER A 122 10.37 -31.44 -3.39
CA SER A 122 10.02 -32.81 -3.80
C SER A 122 8.51 -32.98 -4.04
N ALA A 123 7.67 -32.32 -3.26
CA ALA A 123 6.21 -32.31 -3.46
C ALA A 123 5.83 -31.57 -4.76
N LEU A 124 6.51 -30.45 -5.06
CA LEU A 124 6.31 -29.71 -6.32
C LEU A 124 6.81 -30.47 -7.55
N GLU A 125 7.89 -31.25 -7.41
CA GLU A 125 8.36 -32.17 -8.46
C GLU A 125 7.33 -33.25 -8.77
N GLU A 126 6.71 -33.84 -7.75
CA GLU A 126 5.61 -34.78 -7.91
C GLU A 126 4.42 -34.13 -8.62
N CYS A 127 4.01 -32.93 -8.20
CA CYS A 127 2.92 -32.20 -8.84
C CYS A 127 3.23 -31.90 -10.32
N ARG A 128 4.46 -31.48 -10.65
CA ARG A 128 4.86 -31.21 -12.03
C ARG A 128 4.87 -32.47 -12.91
N ALA A 129 5.11 -33.64 -12.32
CA ALA A 129 5.10 -34.92 -13.05
C ALA A 129 3.68 -35.44 -13.35
N ARG A 130 2.66 -34.89 -12.69
CA ARG A 130 1.25 -35.27 -12.87
C ARG A 130 0.68 -34.66 -14.15
N GLN A 131 0.10 -35.51 -15.00
CA GLN A 131 -0.49 -35.08 -16.27
C GLN A 131 -1.90 -34.49 -16.13
N ASP A 132 -2.55 -34.72 -14.98
CA ASP A 132 -3.88 -34.20 -14.67
C ASP A 132 -3.87 -32.76 -14.13
N LEU A 133 -2.68 -32.21 -13.86
CA LEU A 133 -2.50 -30.85 -13.34
C LEU A 133 -1.99 -29.92 -14.46
N ASP A 134 -2.87 -29.07 -14.98
CA ASP A 134 -2.52 -28.02 -15.95
C ASP A 134 -2.21 -26.69 -15.24
N ILE A 135 -1.07 -26.68 -14.52
CA ILE A 135 -0.58 -25.56 -13.72
C ILE A 135 0.96 -25.57 -13.65
N GLU A 136 1.58 -24.40 -13.81
CA GLU A 136 3.01 -24.21 -13.59
C GLU A 136 3.25 -23.63 -12.19
N VAL A 137 4.09 -24.28 -11.38
CA VAL A 137 4.30 -23.86 -9.98
C VAL A 137 5.73 -23.38 -9.75
N ARG A 138 5.86 -22.30 -8.97
CA ARG A 138 7.11 -21.73 -8.46
C ARG A 138 7.00 -21.48 -6.96
N LEU A 139 8.13 -21.24 -6.32
CA LEU A 139 8.28 -21.10 -4.88
C LEU A 139 9.08 -19.85 -4.52
N LEU A 140 8.55 -19.08 -3.57
CA LEU A 140 9.28 -18.06 -2.82
C LEU A 140 9.55 -18.59 -1.41
N LEU A 141 10.78 -18.47 -0.94
CA LEU A 141 11.06 -18.71 0.48
C LEU A 141 10.79 -17.43 1.27
N SER A 142 9.89 -17.51 2.24
CA SER A 142 9.49 -16.37 3.05
C SER A 142 10.45 -16.16 4.23
N ILE A 143 10.88 -14.93 4.43
CA ILE A 143 11.51 -14.42 5.64
C ILE A 143 10.39 -13.88 6.53
N ASN A 144 10.27 -14.41 7.74
CA ASN A 144 9.39 -13.84 8.76
C ASN A 144 10.14 -12.72 9.50
N ARG A 145 9.67 -11.48 9.38
CA ARG A 145 10.27 -10.30 10.02
C ARG A 145 10.28 -10.35 11.55
N ASN A 146 9.50 -11.23 12.17
CA ASN A 146 9.50 -11.48 13.62
C ASN A 146 10.62 -12.42 14.08
N GLN A 147 11.42 -12.98 13.16
CA GLN A 147 12.58 -13.82 13.48
C GLN A 147 13.90 -13.02 13.39
N PRO A 148 14.99 -13.51 14.02
CA PRO A 148 16.29 -12.88 13.91
C PRO A 148 16.80 -12.81 12.47
N VAL A 149 17.58 -11.77 12.14
CA VAL A 149 18.20 -11.58 10.82
C VAL A 149 19.09 -12.77 10.42
N SER A 150 19.68 -13.50 11.38
CA SER A 150 20.42 -14.73 11.08
C SER A 150 19.56 -15.80 10.40
N THR A 151 18.28 -15.95 10.79
CA THR A 151 17.34 -16.87 10.14
C THR A 151 16.95 -16.39 8.74
N ALA A 152 16.91 -15.08 8.52
CA ALA A 152 16.75 -14.51 7.18
C ALA A 152 17.95 -14.85 6.28
N GLU A 153 19.17 -14.75 6.81
CA GLU A 153 20.40 -15.13 6.09
C GLU A 153 20.44 -16.62 5.75
N GLU A 154 20.06 -17.49 6.68
CA GLU A 154 19.88 -18.92 6.44
C GLU A 154 18.87 -19.19 5.32
N THR A 155 17.73 -18.48 5.33
CA THR A 155 16.68 -18.60 4.30
C THR A 155 17.20 -18.23 2.91
N VAL A 156 17.90 -17.10 2.80
CA VAL A 156 18.50 -16.67 1.52
C VAL A 156 19.63 -17.61 1.09
N ASN A 157 20.42 -18.15 2.02
CA ASN A 157 21.44 -19.16 1.71
C ASN A 157 20.82 -20.41 1.10
N MET A 158 19.76 -20.96 1.71
CA MET A 158 19.06 -22.12 1.18
C MET A 158 18.46 -21.85 -0.22
N ALA A 159 17.86 -20.67 -0.42
CA ALA A 159 17.30 -20.31 -1.72
C ALA A 159 18.37 -20.23 -2.82
N LEU A 160 19.50 -19.56 -2.53
CA LEU A 160 20.60 -19.39 -3.48
C LEU A 160 21.33 -20.71 -3.75
N GLU A 161 21.57 -21.53 -2.73
CA GLU A 161 22.20 -22.84 -2.89
C GLU A 161 21.35 -23.74 -3.79
N ARG A 162 20.06 -23.90 -3.48
CA ARG A 162 19.16 -24.74 -4.28
C ARG A 162 19.00 -24.23 -5.70
N ARG A 163 18.84 -22.92 -5.89
CA ARG A 163 18.68 -22.35 -7.23
C ARG A 163 19.96 -22.43 -8.05
N ASN A 164 21.09 -21.98 -7.51
CA ASN A 164 22.31 -21.76 -8.29
C ASN A 164 23.23 -22.99 -8.32
N GLN A 165 23.27 -23.79 -7.25
CA GLN A 165 24.14 -24.96 -7.18
C GLN A 165 23.42 -26.25 -7.56
N GLN A 166 22.16 -26.39 -7.14
CA GLN A 166 21.35 -27.58 -7.43
C GLN A 166 20.46 -27.41 -8.68
N ASN A 167 20.53 -26.25 -9.34
CA ASN A 167 19.75 -25.88 -10.52
C ASN A 167 18.23 -26.14 -10.34
N CYS A 168 17.72 -25.91 -9.14
CA CYS A 168 16.31 -26.12 -8.80
C CYS A 168 15.43 -25.11 -9.55
N PRO A 169 14.48 -25.55 -10.39
CA PRO A 169 13.69 -24.65 -11.23
C PRO A 169 12.52 -24.00 -10.48
N PHE A 170 12.19 -24.48 -9.28
CA PHE A 170 11.01 -24.01 -8.54
C PHE A 170 11.28 -22.72 -7.76
N ILE A 171 12.45 -22.56 -7.16
CA ILE A 171 12.75 -21.40 -6.30
C ILE A 171 13.12 -20.20 -7.16
N VAL A 172 12.27 -19.17 -7.14
CA VAL A 172 12.42 -17.96 -7.98
C VAL A 172 12.66 -16.70 -7.19
N GLY A 173 12.35 -16.69 -5.89
CA GLY A 173 12.40 -15.46 -5.11
C GLY A 173 12.35 -15.64 -3.60
N ILE A 174 12.34 -14.48 -2.94
CA ILE A 174 12.19 -14.30 -1.50
C ILE A 174 10.97 -13.42 -1.25
N ASP A 175 10.21 -13.79 -0.24
CA ASP A 175 9.13 -12.98 0.32
C ASP A 175 9.58 -12.41 1.69
N LEU A 176 9.27 -11.15 2.00
CA LEU A 176 9.35 -10.63 3.37
C LEU A 176 7.94 -10.43 3.93
N SER A 177 7.58 -11.21 4.94
CA SER A 177 6.26 -11.29 5.58
C SER A 177 6.37 -11.29 7.10
N GLY A 178 5.27 -11.57 7.81
CA GLY A 178 5.18 -11.55 9.27
C GLY A 178 4.62 -10.22 9.81
N ASN A 179 4.36 -10.17 11.11
CA ASN A 179 3.66 -9.04 11.74
C ASN A 179 4.60 -7.81 11.85
N SER A 180 4.25 -6.71 11.17
CA SER A 180 5.05 -5.47 11.13
C SER A 180 4.99 -4.62 12.40
N GLU A 181 4.09 -4.92 13.34
CA GLU A 181 3.92 -4.15 14.58
C GLU A 181 4.72 -4.71 15.76
N ARG A 182 5.32 -5.90 15.59
CA ARG A 182 6.15 -6.50 16.65
C ARG A 182 7.48 -5.74 16.77
N PRO A 183 8.05 -5.60 17.98
CA PRO A 183 9.37 -5.02 18.16
C PRO A 183 10.43 -5.77 17.36
N ASN A 184 11.42 -5.05 16.84
CA ASN A 184 12.48 -5.63 16.02
C ASN A 184 11.90 -6.35 14.78
N SER A 185 10.96 -5.73 14.08
CA SER A 185 10.40 -6.23 12.81
C SER A 185 10.59 -5.27 11.65
N GLU A 186 11.29 -4.16 11.90
CA GLU A 186 11.43 -3.03 10.97
C GLU A 186 12.23 -3.44 9.72
N PHE A 187 11.76 -2.99 8.56
CA PHE A 187 12.28 -3.37 7.25
C PHE A 187 13.80 -3.17 7.10
N TYR A 188 14.35 -2.09 7.65
CA TYR A 188 15.76 -1.73 7.50
C TYR A 188 16.74 -2.83 7.95
N ARG A 189 16.30 -3.70 8.88
CA ARG A 189 17.08 -4.81 9.41
C ARG A 189 17.33 -5.90 8.37
N PHE A 190 16.46 -5.99 7.37
CA PHE A 190 16.46 -7.04 6.35
C PHE A 190 17.01 -6.56 4.99
N GLU A 191 17.26 -5.26 4.81
CA GLU A 191 17.71 -4.71 3.52
C GLU A 191 18.98 -5.38 2.98
N GLN A 192 19.97 -5.63 3.83
CA GLN A 192 21.24 -6.22 3.41
C GLN A 192 21.06 -7.66 2.89
N VAL A 193 20.26 -8.47 3.59
CA VAL A 193 19.99 -9.86 3.22
C VAL A 193 19.10 -9.95 1.98
N LEU A 194 18.13 -9.05 1.83
CA LEU A 194 17.31 -8.93 0.62
C LEU A 194 18.13 -8.47 -0.59
N GLU A 195 19.03 -7.51 -0.42
CA GLU A 195 19.95 -7.08 -1.49
C GLU A 195 20.90 -8.21 -1.91
N ARG A 196 21.35 -9.04 -0.95
CA ARG A 196 22.13 -10.25 -1.25
C ARG A 196 21.32 -11.26 -2.08
N ALA A 197 20.06 -11.49 -1.73
CA ALA A 197 19.16 -12.35 -2.52
C ALA A 197 19.01 -11.83 -3.95
N ARG A 198 18.74 -10.53 -4.11
CA ARG A 198 18.63 -9.84 -5.42
C ARG A 198 19.90 -9.99 -6.25
N LYS A 199 21.08 -9.74 -5.66
CA LYS A 199 22.39 -9.92 -6.34
C LYS A 199 22.67 -11.36 -6.75
N GLY A 200 22.17 -12.32 -5.98
CA GLY A 200 22.17 -13.75 -6.35
C GLY A 200 21.11 -14.13 -7.40
N GLY A 201 20.37 -13.15 -7.91
CA GLY A 201 19.41 -13.25 -8.99
C GLY A 201 17.99 -13.64 -8.57
N LEU A 202 17.69 -13.72 -7.27
CA LEU A 202 16.35 -14.00 -6.77
C LEU A 202 15.46 -12.76 -6.92
N LYS A 203 14.18 -12.98 -7.16
CA LYS A 203 13.14 -11.94 -7.17
C LYS A 203 12.66 -11.64 -5.76
N LEU A 204 12.22 -10.41 -5.50
CA LEU A 204 11.78 -9.96 -4.18
C LEU A 204 10.31 -9.54 -4.18
N ALA A 205 9.52 -10.16 -3.32
CA ALA A 205 8.19 -9.70 -2.94
C ALA A 205 8.23 -9.23 -1.47
N VAL A 206 7.61 -8.10 -1.15
CA VAL A 206 7.61 -7.55 0.21
C VAL A 206 6.19 -7.20 0.61
N HIS A 207 5.72 -7.73 1.74
CA HIS A 207 4.47 -7.29 2.34
C HIS A 207 4.59 -5.83 2.76
N PHE A 208 3.65 -5.01 2.31
CA PHE A 208 3.78 -3.56 2.26
C PHE A 208 2.50 -2.88 2.73
N ALA A 209 2.65 -1.99 3.71
CA ALA A 209 1.55 -1.18 4.25
C ALA A 209 0.30 -2.01 4.64
N GLU A 210 0.50 -3.15 5.29
CA GLU A 210 -0.56 -3.84 6.05
C GLU A 210 -0.94 -2.99 7.29
N HIS A 211 0.08 -2.38 7.92
CA HIS A 211 -0.06 -1.30 8.89
C HIS A 211 0.59 -0.03 8.34
N PHE A 212 0.06 1.14 8.68
CA PHE A 212 0.62 2.40 8.22
C PHE A 212 1.82 2.81 9.06
N ASP A 213 2.98 2.84 8.40
CA ASP A 213 4.21 3.48 8.88
C ASP A 213 4.84 4.21 7.68
N GLU A 214 4.90 5.54 7.74
CA GLU A 214 5.39 6.37 6.63
C GLU A 214 6.89 6.13 6.36
N GLU A 215 7.70 5.99 7.40
CA GLU A 215 9.15 5.81 7.24
C GLU A 215 9.45 4.44 6.61
N GLU A 216 8.82 3.39 7.11
CA GLU A 216 8.95 2.03 6.56
C GLU A 216 8.41 1.97 5.13
N ALA A 217 7.22 2.53 4.86
CA ALA A 217 6.65 2.53 3.52
C ALA A 217 7.55 3.26 2.51
N MET A 218 8.05 4.45 2.86
CA MET A 218 8.98 5.19 2.03
C MET A 218 10.29 4.45 1.80
N ARG A 219 10.78 3.73 2.82
CA ARG A 219 12.00 2.94 2.73
C ARG A 219 11.84 1.75 1.79
N ILE A 220 10.74 1.00 1.90
CA ILE A 220 10.42 -0.12 0.99
C ILE A 220 10.27 0.39 -0.46
N LEU A 221 9.57 1.51 -0.67
CA LEU A 221 9.43 2.10 -2.02
C LEU A 221 10.79 2.53 -2.60
N ARG A 222 11.69 3.11 -1.80
CA ARG A 222 13.06 3.45 -2.21
C ARG A 222 13.90 2.19 -2.50
N PHE A 223 13.67 1.10 -1.76
CA PHE A 223 14.35 -0.18 -1.97
C PHE A 223 13.92 -0.89 -3.27
N ARG A 224 12.74 -0.56 -3.81
CA ARG A 224 12.20 -1.06 -5.09
C ARG A 224 12.22 -2.60 -5.20
N PRO A 225 11.44 -3.33 -4.37
CA PRO A 225 11.25 -4.77 -4.59
C PRO A 225 10.60 -5.03 -5.96
N ASP A 226 10.68 -6.27 -6.46
CA ASP A 226 10.06 -6.63 -7.74
C ASP A 226 8.53 -6.58 -7.66
N ARG A 227 7.94 -6.87 -6.48
CA ARG A 227 6.50 -6.74 -6.19
C ARG A 227 6.24 -6.32 -4.74
N LEU A 228 5.09 -5.72 -4.50
CA LEU A 228 4.57 -5.37 -3.19
C LEU A 228 3.34 -6.24 -2.87
N GLY A 229 3.17 -6.67 -1.63
CA GLY A 229 1.96 -7.35 -1.16
C GLY A 229 1.06 -6.41 -0.37
N HIS A 230 -0.26 -6.56 -0.52
CA HIS A 230 -1.30 -5.80 0.20
C HIS A 230 -1.47 -4.35 -0.25
N ALA A 231 -0.66 -3.42 0.27
CA ALA A 231 -0.81 -1.96 0.09
C ALA A 231 -2.14 -1.38 0.61
N CYS A 232 -2.61 -1.85 1.78
CA CYS A 232 -3.92 -1.50 2.35
C CYS A 232 -3.98 -0.12 3.00
N CYS A 233 -2.93 0.24 3.72
CA CYS A 233 -2.91 1.35 4.66
C CYS A 233 -1.93 2.43 4.17
N LEU A 234 -2.25 3.07 3.04
CA LEU A 234 -1.42 4.12 2.44
C LEU A 234 -2.19 5.44 2.35
N PRO A 235 -1.59 6.57 2.77
CA PRO A 235 -2.11 7.89 2.44
C PRO A 235 -1.96 8.14 0.93
N GLU A 236 -2.80 9.02 0.40
CA GLU A 236 -2.88 9.33 -1.03
C GLU A 236 -1.51 9.70 -1.64
N THR A 237 -0.70 10.46 -0.91
CA THR A 237 0.65 10.88 -1.35
C THR A 237 1.60 9.70 -1.59
N LEU A 238 1.59 8.70 -0.71
CA LEU A 238 2.39 7.48 -0.88
C LEU A 238 1.80 6.53 -1.90
N TYR A 239 0.47 6.47 -2.02
CA TYR A 239 -0.21 5.70 -3.05
C TYR A 239 0.16 6.21 -4.45
N ALA A 240 0.04 7.52 -4.69
CA ALA A 240 0.43 8.14 -5.95
C ALA A 240 1.90 7.86 -6.31
N LYS A 241 2.79 7.91 -5.31
CA LYS A 241 4.21 7.57 -5.48
C LYS A 241 4.41 6.10 -5.84
N MET A 242 3.74 5.18 -5.16
CA MET A 242 3.79 3.75 -5.46
C MET A 242 3.35 3.47 -6.91
N VAL A 243 2.23 4.06 -7.34
CA VAL A 243 1.71 3.96 -8.71
C VAL A 243 2.73 4.49 -9.73
N ALA A 244 3.33 5.65 -9.46
CA ALA A 244 4.36 6.24 -10.33
C ALA A 244 5.60 5.35 -10.49
N MET A 245 5.94 4.55 -9.47
CA MET A 245 7.08 3.64 -9.51
C MET A 245 6.86 2.37 -10.35
N ARG A 246 5.61 2.08 -10.74
CA ARG A 246 5.20 0.91 -11.54
C ARG A 246 5.66 -0.44 -10.96
N ILE A 247 5.66 -0.53 -9.63
CA ILE A 247 5.90 -1.81 -8.93
C ILE A 247 4.55 -2.55 -8.88
N PRO A 248 4.43 -3.78 -9.39
CA PRO A 248 3.21 -4.56 -9.28
C PRO A 248 2.81 -4.79 -7.81
N VAL A 249 1.50 -4.73 -7.55
CA VAL A 249 0.93 -4.95 -6.21
C VAL A 249 0.06 -6.20 -6.22
N GLU A 250 0.36 -7.14 -5.31
CA GLU A 250 -0.41 -8.35 -5.05
C GLU A 250 -1.57 -7.99 -4.11
N ILE A 251 -2.77 -7.81 -4.67
CA ILE A 251 -3.96 -7.35 -3.94
C ILE A 251 -4.71 -8.54 -3.34
N CYS A 252 -4.88 -8.52 -2.01
CA CYS A 252 -5.50 -9.60 -1.23
C CYS A 252 -6.90 -9.19 -0.71
N LEU A 253 -7.87 -8.97 -1.60
CA LEU A 253 -9.17 -8.33 -1.28
C LEU A 253 -9.90 -8.91 -0.06
N THR A 254 -10.11 -10.23 -0.01
CA THR A 254 -10.85 -10.86 1.10
C THR A 254 -10.11 -10.73 2.42
N SER A 255 -8.78 -10.92 2.43
CA SER A 255 -7.92 -10.69 3.60
C SER A 255 -8.07 -9.25 4.08
N ASN A 256 -7.80 -8.29 3.20
CA ASN A 256 -7.87 -6.87 3.48
C ASN A 256 -9.28 -6.47 3.98
N SER A 257 -10.34 -7.08 3.44
CA SER A 257 -11.72 -6.79 3.85
C SER A 257 -12.05 -7.31 5.25
N ALA A 258 -11.49 -8.45 5.68
CA ALA A 258 -11.61 -8.92 7.06
C ALA A 258 -10.86 -7.97 8.00
N ASP A 259 -9.65 -7.56 7.62
CA ASP A 259 -8.83 -6.61 8.39
C ASP A 259 -9.51 -5.23 8.52
N ILE A 260 -10.04 -4.69 7.42
CA ILE A 260 -10.80 -3.44 7.39
C ILE A 260 -12.11 -3.57 8.17
N ALA A 261 -12.79 -4.73 8.08
CA ALA A 261 -14.00 -4.96 8.85
C ALA A 261 -13.70 -4.94 10.34
N ASP A 262 -12.65 -5.59 10.83
CA ASP A 262 -12.33 -5.60 12.26
C ASP A 262 -11.91 -4.23 12.80
N ALA A 263 -11.09 -3.48 12.05
CA ALA A 263 -10.76 -2.10 12.39
C ALA A 263 -12.02 -1.22 12.51
N PHE A 264 -12.99 -1.42 11.62
CA PHE A 264 -14.24 -0.64 11.61
C PHE A 264 -15.30 -1.16 12.62
N CYS A 265 -15.38 -2.47 12.84
CA CYS A 265 -16.32 -3.10 13.77
C CYS A 265 -15.92 -2.85 15.23
N GLY A 266 -14.62 -2.70 15.52
CA GLY A 266 -14.11 -2.34 16.85
C GLY A 266 -14.38 -0.90 17.26
N GLU A 267 -14.63 0.00 16.30
CA GLU A 267 -14.93 1.40 16.55
C GLU A 267 -16.45 1.65 16.55
N GLN A 268 -17.05 1.62 17.75
CA GLN A 268 -18.51 1.71 17.93
C GLN A 268 -19.14 2.95 17.26
N ASN A 269 -18.39 4.05 17.17
CA ASN A 269 -18.84 5.28 16.51
C ASN A 269 -18.93 5.12 14.99
N CYS A 270 -17.94 4.45 14.37
CA CYS A 270 -17.94 4.12 12.95
C CYS A 270 -19.03 3.09 12.62
N LEU A 271 -19.21 2.08 13.47
CA LEU A 271 -20.29 1.10 13.33
C LEU A 271 -21.68 1.74 13.46
N ASN A 272 -21.87 2.65 14.42
CA ASN A 272 -23.12 3.39 14.57
C ASN A 272 -23.35 4.35 13.41
N ALA A 273 -22.31 5.01 12.89
CA ALA A 273 -22.40 5.83 11.69
C ALA A 273 -22.83 4.99 10.48
N LEU A 274 -22.26 3.80 10.30
CA LEU A 274 -22.66 2.88 9.23
C LEU A 274 -24.08 2.35 9.40
N ARG A 275 -24.54 2.05 10.63
CA ARG A 275 -25.93 1.69 10.92
C ARG A 275 -26.90 2.82 10.61
N MET A 276 -26.55 4.05 10.97
CA MET A 276 -27.33 5.26 10.69
C MET A 276 -27.40 5.56 9.18
N LEU A 277 -26.26 5.38 8.49
CA LEU A 277 -26.18 5.49 7.04
C LEU A 277 -26.99 4.38 6.37
N PHE A 278 -26.93 3.13 6.85
CA PHE A 278 -27.61 1.98 6.24
C PHE A 278 -29.12 2.16 6.01
N TYR A 279 -29.83 2.73 6.98
CA TYR A 279 -31.26 3.03 6.83
C TYR A 279 -31.53 4.12 5.78
N SER A 280 -30.55 5.01 5.57
CA SER A 280 -30.58 6.14 4.65
C SER A 280 -29.93 5.84 3.30
N LEU A 281 -29.25 4.70 3.15
CA LEU A 281 -28.60 4.29 1.91
C LEU A 281 -29.69 4.03 0.85
N PRO A 282 -29.62 4.71 -0.31
CA PRO A 282 -30.55 4.47 -1.38
C PRO A 282 -30.33 3.06 -1.95
N ASN A 283 -31.38 2.45 -2.51
CA ASN A 283 -31.29 1.17 -3.23
C ASN A 283 -30.62 1.34 -4.61
N CYS A 284 -29.55 2.14 -4.67
CA CYS A 284 -28.74 2.32 -5.86
C CYS A 284 -27.90 1.06 -6.06
N ARG A 285 -28.12 0.39 -7.19
CA ARG A 285 -27.34 -0.76 -7.62
C ARG A 285 -26.20 -0.28 -8.50
N TYR A 286 -24.99 -0.71 -8.19
CA TYR A 286 -23.89 -0.69 -9.14
C TYR A 286 -23.80 -2.13 -9.65
N GLU A 287 -24.33 -2.36 -10.86
CA GLU A 287 -24.58 -3.69 -11.42
C GLU A 287 -25.60 -4.54 -10.63
N LEU A 288 -25.20 -5.73 -10.11
CA LEU A 288 -26.08 -6.71 -9.45
C LEU A 288 -26.32 -6.44 -7.96
N TRP A 289 -25.38 -5.76 -7.29
CA TRP A 289 -25.42 -5.47 -5.86
C TRP A 289 -25.51 -3.96 -5.61
N GLY A 290 -26.16 -3.57 -4.52
CA GLY A 290 -26.31 -2.15 -4.15
C GLY A 290 -25.50 -1.80 -2.90
N LEU A 291 -25.20 -0.51 -2.72
CA LEU A 291 -24.53 0.01 -1.52
C LEU A 291 -25.20 -0.48 -0.23
N LYS A 292 -26.54 -0.56 -0.24
CA LYS A 292 -27.33 -1.08 0.87
C LYS A 292 -27.08 -2.57 1.14
N TYR A 293 -26.85 -3.38 0.12
CA TYR A 293 -26.52 -4.81 0.27
C TYR A 293 -25.12 -5.00 0.85
N SER A 294 -24.12 -4.28 0.34
CA SER A 294 -22.75 -4.36 0.85
C SER A 294 -22.66 -3.87 2.29
N ALA A 295 -23.33 -2.76 2.63
CA ALA A 295 -23.46 -2.28 4.00
C ALA A 295 -24.21 -3.26 4.89
N SER A 296 -25.25 -3.96 4.39
CA SER A 296 -25.94 -5.01 5.14
C SER A 296 -25.04 -6.19 5.46
N LYS A 297 -24.24 -6.67 4.50
CA LYS A 297 -23.27 -7.76 4.71
C LYS A 297 -22.20 -7.35 5.72
N PHE A 298 -21.69 -6.13 5.61
CA PHE A 298 -20.72 -5.57 6.54
C PHE A 298 -21.29 -5.42 7.96
N LEU A 299 -22.51 -4.89 8.10
CA LEU A 299 -23.19 -4.78 9.39
C LEU A 299 -23.51 -6.15 10.01
N ASN A 300 -23.87 -7.14 9.19
CA ASN A 300 -24.08 -8.51 9.66
C ASN A 300 -22.78 -9.15 10.13
N HIS A 301 -21.68 -8.91 9.43
CA HIS A 301 -20.34 -9.35 9.85
C HIS A 301 -19.97 -8.73 11.20
N CYS A 302 -20.09 -7.41 11.37
CA CYS A 302 -19.86 -6.73 12.64
C CYS A 302 -20.81 -7.17 13.77
N ALA A 303 -22.08 -7.50 13.46
CA ALA A 303 -23.05 -7.97 14.44
C ALA A 303 -22.69 -9.36 15.00
N VAL A 304 -22.15 -10.25 14.16
CA VAL A 304 -21.63 -11.55 14.58
C VAL A 304 -20.39 -11.37 15.47
N ALA A 305 -19.48 -10.46 15.10
CA ALA A 305 -18.31 -10.11 15.91
C ALA A 305 -18.70 -9.51 17.28
N SER A 306 -19.71 -8.64 17.33
CA SER A 306 -20.21 -8.01 18.56
C SER A 306 -20.92 -8.98 19.51
N ALA A 307 -21.62 -9.99 18.98
CA ALA A 307 -22.34 -10.97 19.79
C ALA A 307 -21.38 -11.89 20.57
N GLN A 308 -20.18 -12.13 20.04
CA GLN A 308 -19.16 -12.99 20.66
C GLN A 308 -18.41 -12.28 21.81
N SER A 309 -18.28 -10.95 21.78
CA SER A 309 -17.69 -10.18 22.89
C SER A 309 -18.64 -10.04 24.09
N SER A 310 -19.96 -10.11 23.85
CA SER A 310 -20.99 -9.96 24.88
C SER A 310 -21.17 -11.18 25.79
N THR A 311 -20.56 -12.33 25.47
CA THR A 311 -20.54 -13.52 26.33
C THR A 311 -19.44 -13.52 27.39
N THR A 312 -18.57 -12.51 27.41
CA THR A 312 -17.48 -12.38 28.38
C THR A 312 -17.35 -10.94 28.88
N SER A 313 -18.26 -10.50 29.76
CA SER A 313 -17.94 -9.52 30.82
C SER A 313 -19.18 -9.13 31.63
N GLY A 314 -19.40 -9.86 32.73
CA GLY A 314 -20.02 -9.26 33.90
C GLY A 314 -18.93 -8.62 34.75
N ALA A 315 -18.82 -7.29 34.75
CA ALA A 315 -18.33 -6.50 35.88
C ALA A 315 -18.48 -5.00 35.60
N SER A 316 -19.15 -4.34 36.53
CA SER A 316 -19.32 -2.89 36.68
C SER A 316 -18.00 -2.13 36.83
N ALA A 317 -17.88 -0.96 36.20
CA ALA A 317 -17.19 0.19 36.79
C ALA A 317 -17.63 1.51 36.15
N SER A 318 -17.64 2.54 37.00
CA SER A 318 -18.28 3.85 36.94
C SER A 318 -17.63 4.88 36.00
N LEU A 319 -18.46 5.83 35.58
CA LEU A 319 -18.10 7.11 34.94
C LEU A 319 -17.05 7.92 35.71
N SER A 320 -16.13 8.54 34.97
CA SER A 320 -15.75 9.95 35.18
C SER A 320 -15.26 10.58 33.88
N SER A 321 -15.73 11.81 33.67
CA SER A 321 -15.56 12.67 32.50
C SER A 321 -14.29 13.50 32.56
N ALA A 322 -13.59 13.64 31.43
CA ALA A 322 -12.82 14.84 31.09
C ALA A 322 -12.79 15.01 29.57
N SER A 323 -13.34 16.14 29.12
CA SER A 323 -13.50 16.57 27.74
C SER A 323 -12.25 17.25 27.19
N GLY A 324 -12.02 17.10 25.88
CA GLY A 324 -11.16 18.03 25.12
C GLY A 324 -10.55 17.45 23.85
N SER A 325 -11.33 17.29 22.78
CA SER A 325 -10.77 17.23 21.42
C SER A 325 -11.80 17.69 20.38
N SER A 326 -11.46 18.78 19.68
CA SER A 326 -12.18 19.32 18.54
C SER A 326 -11.60 18.71 17.26
N SER A 327 -12.18 17.60 16.77
CA SER A 327 -11.78 17.01 15.48
C SER A 327 -12.95 16.55 14.60
N SER A 328 -14.17 17.06 14.80
CA SER A 328 -15.36 16.60 14.05
C SER A 328 -15.96 17.57 13.04
N SER A 329 -15.35 18.73 12.75
CA SER A 329 -15.93 19.70 11.80
C SER A 329 -15.51 19.53 10.32
N MET A 330 -14.36 18.90 10.04
CA MET A 330 -13.77 18.91 8.69
C MET A 330 -14.58 18.17 7.62
N SER A 331 -15.25 17.07 7.98
CA SER A 331 -15.96 16.24 7.00
C SER A 331 -17.28 16.89 6.52
N ALA A 332 -17.98 17.61 7.40
CA ALA A 332 -19.30 18.17 7.09
C ALA A 332 -19.23 19.41 6.17
N GLU A 333 -18.24 20.30 6.39
CA GLU A 333 -18.08 21.51 5.59
C GLU A 333 -17.58 21.17 4.16
N LEU A 334 -16.66 20.22 4.05
CA LEU A 334 -16.13 19.75 2.77
C LEU A 334 -17.17 18.93 1.98
N ALA A 335 -18.02 18.15 2.66
CA ALA A 335 -19.11 17.41 2.03
C ALA A 335 -20.19 18.33 1.39
N ALA A 336 -20.33 19.56 1.91
CA ALA A 336 -21.26 20.57 1.39
C ALA A 336 -20.76 21.25 0.10
N ILE A 337 -19.49 21.08 -0.27
CA ILE A 337 -18.92 21.60 -1.52
C ILE A 337 -19.36 20.73 -2.70
N PRO A 338 -19.84 21.31 -3.83
CA PRO A 338 -20.26 20.54 -5.01
C PRO A 338 -19.08 19.88 -5.73
N GLU A 339 -19.31 18.77 -6.45
CA GLU A 339 -18.26 18.08 -7.23
C GLU A 339 -17.82 18.92 -8.45
N CYS A 340 -16.52 18.89 -8.77
CA CYS A 340 -15.95 19.61 -9.90
C CYS A 340 -16.34 18.99 -11.24
N THR A 341 -16.60 19.85 -12.22
CA THR A 341 -16.62 19.46 -13.64
C THR A 341 -15.20 19.31 -14.18
N ASN A 342 -15.02 18.55 -15.26
CA ASN A 342 -13.72 18.41 -15.94
C ASN A 342 -13.12 19.76 -16.36
N SER A 343 -13.96 20.73 -16.75
CA SER A 343 -13.50 22.08 -17.10
C SER A 343 -12.93 22.82 -15.91
N GLN A 344 -13.53 22.66 -14.72
CA GLN A 344 -13.05 23.29 -13.49
C GLN A 344 -11.74 22.65 -13.02
N LEU A 345 -11.60 21.33 -13.14
CA LEU A 345 -10.36 20.63 -12.82
C LEU A 345 -9.19 21.07 -13.71
N ASN A 346 -9.44 21.19 -15.02
CA ASN A 346 -8.42 21.66 -15.96
C ASN A 346 -7.99 23.11 -15.67
N ALA A 347 -8.95 24.00 -15.37
CA ALA A 347 -8.66 25.39 -15.03
C ALA A 347 -7.89 25.51 -13.69
N ALA A 348 -8.22 24.67 -12.71
CA ALA A 348 -7.51 24.61 -11.44
C ALA A 348 -6.06 24.15 -11.63
N GLN A 349 -5.84 23.12 -12.45
CA GLN A 349 -4.50 22.63 -12.78
C GLN A 349 -3.65 23.69 -13.50
N GLU A 350 -4.24 24.44 -14.43
CA GLU A 350 -3.57 25.55 -15.11
C GLU A 350 -3.20 26.66 -14.13
N THR A 351 -4.12 27.01 -13.22
CA THR A 351 -3.87 28.00 -12.17
C THR A 351 -2.69 27.59 -11.29
N LEU A 352 -2.68 26.35 -10.78
CA LEU A 352 -1.61 25.83 -9.91
C LEU A 352 -0.24 25.71 -10.60
N THR A 353 -0.22 25.63 -11.93
CA THR A 353 1.04 25.44 -12.67
C THR A 353 1.58 26.72 -13.28
N THR A 354 0.77 27.77 -13.38
CA THR A 354 1.14 29.04 -14.01
C THR A 354 1.19 30.22 -13.03
N ASN A 355 0.70 30.08 -11.81
CA ASN A 355 0.70 31.15 -10.82
C ASN A 355 2.14 31.54 -10.43
N GLN A 356 2.51 32.79 -10.75
CA GLN A 356 3.85 33.30 -10.52
C GLN A 356 4.17 33.49 -9.03
N ARG A 357 3.18 33.81 -8.20
CA ARG A 357 3.37 33.96 -6.74
C ARG A 357 3.50 32.61 -6.05
N GLU A 358 2.75 31.62 -6.51
CA GLU A 358 2.92 30.22 -6.08
C GLU A 358 4.35 29.76 -6.37
N ALA A 359 4.85 29.94 -7.59
CA ALA A 359 6.22 29.59 -7.95
C ALA A 359 7.28 30.32 -7.09
N GLN A 360 7.03 31.58 -6.70
CA GLN A 360 7.91 32.33 -5.79
C GLN A 360 7.89 31.76 -4.36
N CYS A 361 6.73 31.36 -3.86
CA CYS A 361 6.60 30.70 -2.56
C CYS A 361 7.29 29.33 -2.57
N GLU A 362 7.00 28.51 -3.58
CA GLU A 362 7.59 27.17 -3.72
C GLU A 362 9.11 27.24 -3.84
N SER A 363 9.65 28.23 -4.55
CA SER A 363 11.09 28.47 -4.60
C SER A 363 11.68 28.95 -3.26
N ALA A 364 10.94 29.72 -2.46
CA ALA A 364 11.41 30.23 -1.16
C ALA A 364 11.49 29.10 -0.12
N LEU A 365 10.54 28.16 -0.17
CA LEU A 365 10.44 27.02 0.76
C LEU A 365 11.02 25.72 0.19
N ASN A 366 11.66 25.76 -0.98
CA ASN A 366 12.22 24.60 -1.67
C ASN A 366 11.20 23.45 -1.85
N LEU A 367 9.97 23.81 -2.26
CA LEU A 367 8.88 22.89 -2.58
C LEU A 367 8.88 22.53 -4.08
N ASP A 368 8.37 21.35 -4.40
CA ASP A 368 8.13 20.95 -5.79
C ASP A 368 6.99 21.77 -6.40
N LYS A 369 7.07 22.04 -7.71
CA LYS A 369 6.10 22.91 -8.39
C LYS A 369 4.67 22.33 -8.38
N GLY A 370 3.69 23.13 -7.97
CA GLY A 370 2.28 22.78 -7.89
C GLY A 370 1.90 21.98 -6.63
N THR A 371 2.73 22.02 -5.59
CA THR A 371 2.52 21.26 -4.33
C THR A 371 2.19 22.16 -3.13
N MET A 372 2.10 23.48 -3.35
CA MET A 372 1.83 24.48 -2.30
C MET A 372 0.61 24.20 -1.42
N LEU A 373 -0.43 23.54 -1.95
CA LEU A 373 -1.66 23.19 -1.21
C LEU A 373 -1.63 21.79 -0.57
N GLN A 374 -0.52 21.07 -0.70
CA GLN A 374 -0.33 19.69 -0.24
C GLN A 374 0.81 19.59 0.80
N VAL A 375 1.01 20.67 1.55
CA VAL A 375 2.09 20.80 2.53
C VAL A 375 1.73 20.19 3.88
N THR A 376 2.74 19.68 4.58
CA THR A 376 2.61 19.14 5.95
C THR A 376 2.31 20.25 6.98
N THR A 377 1.83 19.88 8.16
CA THR A 377 1.59 20.84 9.26
C THR A 377 2.83 21.63 9.67
N ALA A 378 4.02 21.01 9.59
CA ALA A 378 5.28 21.69 9.86
C ALA A 378 5.59 22.77 8.79
N GLN A 379 5.42 22.42 7.52
CA GLN A 379 5.58 23.35 6.39
C GLN A 379 4.50 24.44 6.35
N ALA A 380 3.30 24.16 6.87
CA ALA A 380 2.23 25.15 7.00
C ALA A 380 2.65 26.32 7.92
N SER A 381 3.44 26.07 8.96
CA SER A 381 3.98 27.13 9.83
C SER A 381 4.97 28.02 9.08
N GLU A 382 5.87 27.41 8.28
CA GLU A 382 6.85 28.13 7.45
C GLU A 382 6.19 28.98 6.34
N ILE A 383 5.10 28.46 5.76
CA ILE A 383 4.24 29.21 4.82
C ILE A 383 3.67 30.47 5.46
N CYS A 384 3.33 30.42 6.74
CA CYS A 384 2.76 31.56 7.45
C CYS A 384 3.80 32.64 7.77
N ASP A 385 5.09 32.30 7.82
CA ASP A 385 6.17 33.26 8.03
C ASP A 385 6.57 33.98 6.74
N GLU A 386 6.39 33.32 5.58
CA GLU A 386 6.72 33.89 4.27
C GLU A 386 5.61 34.78 3.69
N THR A 387 5.95 36.04 3.40
CA THR A 387 4.97 37.02 2.90
C THR A 387 4.53 36.71 1.46
N SER A 388 5.45 36.20 0.63
CA SER A 388 5.16 35.73 -0.73
C SER A 388 4.16 34.56 -0.72
N CYS A 389 4.28 33.65 0.26
CA CYS A 389 3.42 32.48 0.43
C CYS A 389 1.99 32.85 0.84
N LYS A 390 1.82 33.74 1.83
CA LYS A 390 0.48 34.26 2.20
C LYS A 390 -0.19 34.97 1.03
N ALA A 391 0.57 35.75 0.25
CA ALA A 391 0.06 36.43 -0.92
C ALA A 391 -0.34 35.45 -2.05
N ALA A 392 0.43 34.39 -2.26
CA ALA A 392 0.13 33.33 -3.20
C ALA A 392 -1.12 32.53 -2.81
N LEU A 393 -1.28 32.18 -1.52
CA LEU A 393 -2.46 31.50 -1.00
C LEU A 393 -3.74 32.30 -1.22
N GLN A 394 -3.69 33.62 -0.99
CA GLN A 394 -4.84 34.49 -1.21
C GLN A 394 -5.19 34.60 -2.71
N GLU A 395 -4.20 34.59 -3.61
CA GLU A 395 -4.44 34.59 -5.05
C GLU A 395 -5.02 33.25 -5.52
N LEU A 396 -4.48 32.13 -5.02
CA LEU A 396 -5.01 30.79 -5.28
C LEU A 396 -6.44 30.61 -4.75
N TYR A 397 -6.72 31.07 -3.52
CA TYR A 397 -8.08 31.06 -2.98
C TYR A 397 -9.07 31.78 -3.90
N ASN A 398 -8.68 32.91 -4.50
CA ASN A 398 -9.55 33.66 -5.40
C ASN A 398 -9.70 33.04 -6.80
N ALA A 399 -8.67 32.34 -7.29
CA ALA A 399 -8.63 31.80 -8.64
C ALA A 399 -9.13 30.36 -8.75
N LEU A 400 -8.98 29.56 -7.69
CA LEU A 400 -9.37 28.15 -7.70
C LEU A 400 -10.89 27.99 -7.63
N PRO A 401 -11.46 27.00 -8.33
CA PRO A 401 -12.90 26.77 -8.30
C PRO A 401 -13.36 26.27 -6.92
N ASN A 402 -14.54 26.73 -6.48
CA ASN A 402 -15.20 26.25 -5.26
C ASN A 402 -15.92 24.91 -5.52
N CYS A 403 -15.15 23.86 -5.76
CA CYS A 403 -15.68 22.52 -5.95
C CYS A 403 -14.71 21.49 -5.35
N ARG A 404 -15.21 20.27 -5.11
CA ARG A 404 -14.41 19.15 -4.62
C ARG A 404 -14.27 18.07 -5.69
N TYR A 405 -13.21 17.29 -5.57
CA TYR A 405 -13.04 16.04 -6.29
C TYR A 405 -12.60 14.98 -5.29
N GLN A 406 -13.36 13.90 -5.15
CA GLN A 406 -13.04 12.80 -4.22
C GLN A 406 -12.73 13.29 -2.78
N LEU A 407 -13.56 14.20 -2.24
CA LEU A 407 -13.38 14.81 -0.91
C LEU A 407 -12.15 15.73 -0.78
N TRP A 408 -11.55 16.18 -1.88
CA TRP A 408 -10.51 17.19 -1.89
C TRP A 408 -11.01 18.47 -2.55
N GLY A 409 -10.98 19.60 -1.83
CA GLY A 409 -11.43 20.90 -2.33
C GLY A 409 -10.26 21.88 -2.39
N LEU A 410 -9.78 22.21 -3.59
CA LEU A 410 -8.60 23.05 -3.80
C LEU A 410 -8.73 24.45 -3.17
N GLN A 411 -9.84 25.14 -3.44
CA GLN A 411 -10.12 26.43 -2.81
C GLN A 411 -10.32 26.30 -1.29
N TYR A 412 -10.89 25.19 -0.82
CA TYR A 412 -11.07 24.90 0.60
C TYR A 412 -9.72 24.68 1.31
N SER A 413 -8.77 23.97 0.69
CA SER A 413 -7.41 23.81 1.20
C SER A 413 -6.69 25.15 1.31
N ALA A 414 -6.81 26.01 0.30
CA ALA A 414 -6.26 27.38 0.35
C ALA A 414 -6.90 28.21 1.48
N LYS A 415 -8.22 28.09 1.67
CA LYS A 415 -8.97 28.72 2.77
C LYS A 415 -8.41 28.30 4.14
N GLN A 416 -8.25 27.00 4.35
CA GLN A 416 -7.77 26.44 5.62
C GLN A 416 -6.34 26.87 5.93
N LEU A 417 -5.45 26.90 4.93
CA LEU A 417 -4.08 27.38 5.12
C LEU A 417 -4.03 28.88 5.44
N LEU A 418 -4.87 29.71 4.81
CA LEU A 418 -4.99 31.13 5.16
C LEU A 418 -5.48 31.30 6.60
N GLU A 419 -6.52 30.58 7.00
CA GLU A 419 -7.07 30.61 8.37
C GLU A 419 -6.03 30.13 9.39
N HIS A 420 -5.24 29.10 9.05
CA HIS A 420 -4.12 28.64 9.86
C HIS A 420 -3.05 29.72 10.05
N CYS A 421 -2.77 30.52 9.01
CA CYS A 421 -1.87 31.66 9.08
C CYS A 421 -2.48 32.91 9.76
N GLY A 422 -3.67 32.81 10.34
CA GLY A 422 -4.38 33.93 10.98
C GLY A 422 -4.89 34.97 9.98
N VAL A 423 -4.99 34.61 8.69
CA VAL A 423 -5.50 35.47 7.62
C VAL A 423 -6.93 35.06 7.31
N THR A 424 -7.89 35.98 7.44
CA THR A 424 -9.25 35.74 6.97
C THR A 424 -9.31 35.93 5.45
N PRO A 425 -9.63 34.89 4.66
CA PRO A 425 -9.67 35.00 3.21
C PRO A 425 -10.70 36.04 2.75
N THR A 426 -10.30 36.94 1.86
CA THR A 426 -11.23 37.92 1.26
C THR A 426 -11.54 37.51 -0.18
N ASN A 427 -12.83 37.38 -0.51
CA ASN A 427 -13.25 37.00 -1.86
C ASN A 427 -13.29 38.26 -2.74
N THR A 428 -12.17 38.59 -3.39
CA THR A 428 -12.04 39.85 -4.15
C THR A 428 -12.66 39.81 -5.54
N THR A 429 -13.32 38.71 -5.92
CA THR A 429 -13.97 38.53 -7.24
C THR A 429 -15.38 39.10 -7.32
N SER A 430 -15.98 39.59 -6.22
CA SER A 430 -17.24 40.35 -6.27
C SER A 430 -16.96 41.83 -6.51
N SER A 431 -16.83 42.22 -7.78
CA SER A 431 -16.94 43.62 -8.18
C SER A 431 -18.41 44.06 -8.13
N THR A 432 -18.87 44.57 -7.00
CA THR A 432 -19.90 45.60 -7.01
C THR A 432 -19.21 46.94 -7.20
N SER A 433 -19.44 47.53 -8.36
CA SER A 433 -19.23 48.94 -8.63
C SER A 433 -19.95 49.78 -7.57
N ASP A 434 -19.21 50.39 -6.66
CA ASP A 434 -19.65 51.61 -6.01
C ASP A 434 -18.47 52.57 -5.84
N SER A 435 -18.52 53.60 -6.67
CA SER A 435 -17.74 54.81 -6.57
C SER A 435 -18.16 55.58 -5.32
N SER A 436 -17.33 55.61 -4.30
CA SER A 436 -17.29 56.73 -3.35
C SER A 436 -15.90 56.92 -2.76
N SER A 437 -15.33 58.07 -3.09
CA SER A 437 -14.16 58.71 -2.50
C SER A 437 -14.12 58.64 -0.96
N GLY A 438 -12.97 58.29 -0.40
CA GLY A 438 -12.72 58.37 1.04
C GLY A 438 -11.24 58.20 1.37
N SER A 439 -10.47 59.28 1.26
CA SER A 439 -9.12 59.40 1.80
C SER A 439 -9.12 59.24 3.32
N VAL A 440 -8.32 58.32 3.87
CA VAL A 440 -7.82 58.43 5.24
C VAL A 440 -6.39 57.87 5.30
N GLY A 441 -5.42 58.76 5.43
CA GLY A 441 -4.03 58.41 5.69
C GLY A 441 -3.82 58.08 7.16
N TRP A 442 -2.78 57.29 7.45
CA TRP A 442 -2.20 57.22 8.79
C TRP A 442 -0.70 57.48 8.73
N SER A 443 -0.34 58.40 9.62
CA SER A 443 0.92 59.10 9.77
C SER A 443 1.99 58.28 10.47
N VAL A 444 3.21 58.56 10.02
CA VAL A 444 4.51 58.30 10.62
C VAL A 444 4.57 58.55 12.12
N LEU A 445 5.16 57.61 12.86
CA LEU A 445 5.98 57.90 14.05
C LEU A 445 7.41 57.41 13.79
N LYS A 446 8.34 58.38 13.78
CA LYS A 446 9.79 58.22 13.69
C LYS A 446 10.40 58.17 15.10
N SER A 447 11.42 57.34 15.27
CA SER A 447 12.76 57.64 15.84
C SER A 447 13.42 56.28 16.19
N SER A 448 14.69 55.96 15.95
CA SER A 448 15.93 56.74 15.75
C SER A 448 16.99 55.74 15.24
N SER A 449 17.52 55.86 14.02
CA SER A 449 18.84 56.43 13.66
C SER A 449 20.09 55.78 14.28
N ALA A 450 20.85 55.06 13.45
CA ALA A 450 22.31 55.21 13.34
C ALA A 450 22.75 54.81 11.91
N SER A 451 23.45 55.72 11.25
CA SER A 451 23.86 55.70 9.85
C SER A 451 25.31 55.23 9.68
N PHE A 452 25.69 54.77 8.48
CA PHE A 452 26.92 55.10 7.70
C PHE A 452 27.01 54.08 6.54
N ALA A 453 26.65 54.42 5.29
CA ALA A 453 27.43 55.07 4.22
C ALA A 453 27.87 54.08 3.11
N SER A 454 27.72 54.51 1.86
CA SER A 454 27.96 53.76 0.62
C SER A 454 29.25 54.18 -0.10
N ALA A 455 29.83 53.28 -0.90
CA ALA A 455 30.53 53.47 -2.19
C ALA A 455 31.28 52.16 -2.50
N GLY A 456 31.46 51.63 -3.72
CA GLY A 456 31.17 52.04 -5.08
C GLY A 456 31.76 50.99 -6.05
N GLU A 457 31.22 50.95 -7.26
CA GLU A 457 31.85 50.61 -8.57
C GLU A 457 32.70 49.33 -8.79
N THR A 458 32.24 48.52 -9.75
CA THR A 458 32.92 47.58 -10.68
C THR A 458 34.15 48.19 -11.39
N PRO A 459 35.14 47.43 -11.98
CA PRO A 459 34.92 46.29 -12.90
C PRO A 459 35.97 45.13 -12.92
N THR A 460 35.60 44.04 -13.62
CA THR A 460 36.38 42.92 -14.20
C THR A 460 37.42 43.35 -15.28
N PRO A 461 38.19 42.45 -15.96
CA PRO A 461 38.78 41.11 -15.66
C PRO A 461 40.26 40.93 -16.13
N THR A 462 40.98 39.85 -15.77
CA THR A 462 42.03 39.25 -16.67
C THR A 462 42.50 37.83 -16.28
N THR A 463 42.38 36.92 -17.25
CA THR A 463 43.23 35.80 -17.75
C THR A 463 44.46 35.24 -16.99
N ALA A 464 44.57 33.89 -16.98
CA ALA A 464 45.70 33.03 -17.46
C ALA A 464 45.28 31.55 -17.24
N SER A 465 45.15 30.61 -18.18
CA SER A 465 46.02 30.03 -19.23
C SER A 465 47.19 29.16 -18.74
N SER A 466 47.07 27.85 -18.95
CA SER A 466 48.10 26.92 -19.49
C SER A 466 47.40 25.56 -19.75
N THR A 467 47.11 25.08 -20.98
CA THR A 467 48.00 24.45 -22.00
C THR A 467 49.01 23.49 -21.38
N ALA A 468 49.29 22.28 -21.87
CA ALA A 468 48.85 21.39 -22.95
C ALA A 468 49.44 20.00 -22.53
N SER A 469 49.41 18.85 -23.21
CA SER A 469 49.24 18.45 -24.61
C SER A 469 49.29 16.90 -24.59
N GLU A 470 48.44 16.23 -25.37
CA GLU A 470 48.82 15.32 -26.49
C GLU A 470 49.41 13.94 -26.10
N SER A 471 49.18 12.83 -26.81
CA SER A 471 48.63 12.61 -28.15
C SER A 471 48.43 11.11 -28.43
N SER A 472 47.51 10.83 -29.38
CA SER A 472 47.62 9.85 -30.51
C SER A 472 47.62 8.34 -30.23
N ALA A 473 47.18 7.42 -31.09
CA ALA A 473 46.48 7.40 -32.40
C ALA A 473 46.10 5.91 -32.66
N ALA A 474 44.88 5.57 -33.11
CA ALA A 474 44.44 5.33 -34.49
C ALA A 474 44.43 3.86 -34.98
N SER A 475 43.53 3.63 -35.96
CA SER A 475 43.34 2.49 -36.90
C SER A 475 42.49 1.30 -36.42
N ALA A 476 41.72 0.55 -37.22
CA ALA A 476 40.91 0.74 -38.45
C ALA A 476 40.27 -0.64 -38.80
N SER A 477 39.17 -0.64 -39.59
CA SER A 477 38.56 -1.77 -40.35
C SER A 477 37.84 -2.89 -39.54
N SER A 478 36.78 -3.57 -39.97
CA SER A 478 35.91 -3.58 -41.17
C SER A 478 34.67 -4.47 -40.91
N SER A 479 33.56 -4.18 -41.60
CA SER A 479 32.46 -5.08 -42.07
C SER A 479 31.97 -6.26 -41.21
N ASP A 480 30.67 -6.25 -40.88
CA ASP A 480 29.69 -7.16 -41.52
C ASP A 480 28.24 -6.76 -41.16
N ALA A 481 27.37 -6.82 -42.17
CA ALA A 481 25.95 -6.53 -42.06
C ALA A 481 25.17 -7.85 -41.89
N VAL A 482 24.34 -7.95 -40.85
CA VAL A 482 23.21 -8.88 -40.81
C VAL A 482 21.98 -8.15 -40.26
N THR A 483 20.97 -8.11 -41.11
CA THR A 483 19.62 -7.60 -40.93
C THR A 483 18.90 -8.29 -39.77
N THR A 484 18.43 -7.53 -38.77
CA THR A 484 17.45 -8.00 -37.79
C THR A 484 16.15 -7.19 -37.92
N THR A 485 15.11 -7.88 -38.36
CA THR A 485 13.74 -7.42 -38.46
C THR A 485 13.18 -7.21 -37.05
N THR A 486 12.94 -5.96 -36.65
CA THR A 486 12.21 -5.61 -35.42
C THR A 486 10.71 -5.62 -35.69
N THR A 487 10.04 -6.73 -35.41
CA THR A 487 8.58 -6.74 -35.22
C THR A 487 8.27 -6.23 -33.82
N SER A 488 7.82 -4.99 -33.73
CA SER A 488 7.22 -4.40 -32.54
C SER A 488 5.80 -4.95 -32.34
N VAL A 489 5.61 -5.83 -31.36
CA VAL A 489 4.27 -6.19 -30.87
C VAL A 489 3.97 -5.29 -29.68
N ALA A 490 3.21 -4.22 -29.94
CA ALA A 490 2.54 -3.44 -28.92
C ALA A 490 1.31 -4.22 -28.43
N LEU A 491 1.33 -4.72 -27.19
CA LEU A 491 0.13 -5.22 -26.54
C LEU A 491 -0.43 -4.11 -25.65
N ALA A 492 -1.61 -3.64 -26.03
CA ALA A 492 -2.38 -2.64 -25.33
C ALA A 492 -2.86 -3.18 -23.97
N ALA A 493 -2.37 -2.60 -22.88
CA ALA A 493 -2.99 -2.74 -21.57
C ALA A 493 -4.24 -1.85 -21.55
N THR A 494 -5.43 -2.47 -21.59
CA THR A 494 -6.70 -1.78 -21.36
C THR A 494 -7.43 -2.44 -20.20
N ALA A 495 -7.56 -1.65 -19.13
CA ALA A 495 -8.60 -1.66 -18.09
C ALA A 495 -9.12 -3.00 -17.58
N GLY A 496 -8.62 -3.43 -16.41
CA GLY A 496 -9.30 -4.36 -15.51
C GLY A 496 -10.08 -3.59 -14.45
N VAL A 497 -11.40 -3.56 -14.58
CA VAL A 497 -12.35 -3.18 -13.53
C VAL A 497 -13.44 -4.24 -13.54
N ILE A 498 -13.83 -4.73 -12.36
CA ILE A 498 -14.91 -5.69 -12.03
C ILE A 498 -14.47 -7.17 -12.00
N ALA A 499 -14.15 -7.64 -10.80
CA ALA A 499 -14.53 -8.96 -10.28
C ALA A 499 -14.12 -9.04 -8.79
N ALA A 500 -14.94 -8.48 -7.91
CA ALA A 500 -14.69 -8.48 -6.46
C ALA A 500 -16.00 -8.64 -5.69
N PHE A 501 -16.66 -9.78 -5.84
CA PHE A 501 -17.61 -10.31 -4.85
C PHE A 501 -17.70 -11.82 -5.08
N LEU A 502 -17.65 -12.58 -3.98
CA LEU A 502 -17.70 -14.05 -3.85
C LEU A 502 -16.35 -14.75 -3.60
N ALA A 503 -15.89 -14.67 -2.35
CA ALA A 503 -15.45 -15.83 -1.58
C ALA A 503 -15.82 -15.59 -0.11
#